data_AF-A0A5K1AEJ5-F1
#
_entry.id   AF-A0A5K1AEJ5-F1
#
_cell.length_a   1.000
_cell.length_b   1.000
_cell.length_c   1.000
_cell.angle_alpha   90.00
_cell.angle_beta   90.00
_cell.angle_gamma   90.00
#
_symmetry.space_group_name_H-M   'P 1'
#
loop_
_entity.id
_entity.type
_entity.pdbx_description
1 polymer ?
#
loop_
_entity_poly.entity_id
_entity_poly.type
_entity_poly.pdbx_seq_one_letter_code
_entity_poly.pdbx_strand_id
1 'polypeptide(L)' 'MMSIRLPLSVLAKKQTAGVPKGHFAVYVGDSRKRFVIPTSYLKNPTFQALLRRAEEEFGFEHH' A
#
# COMPACT_ATOMS: atom_id res chain seq x y z
N MET A 1 15.32 -31.27 31.26
CA MET A 1 15.24 -30.07 30.39
C MET A 1 13.84 -29.99 29.81
N MET A 2 13.06 -28.96 30.17
CA MET A 2 11.70 -28.77 29.63
C MET A 2 11.79 -27.94 28.34
N SER A 3 11.39 -28.53 27.22
CA SER A 3 11.27 -27.83 25.95
C SER A 3 9.95 -27.04 25.96
N ILE A 4 10.05 -25.72 26.09
CA ILE A 4 8.90 -24.83 25.95
C ILE A 4 8.41 -24.93 24.50
N ARG A 5 7.24 -25.55 24.29
CA ARG A 5 6.56 -25.54 23.00
C ARG A 5 5.85 -24.19 22.86
N LEU A 6 6.54 -23.24 22.24
CA LEU A 6 5.95 -21.95 21.88
C LEU A 6 4.79 -22.22 20.90
N PRO A 7 3.58 -21.68 21.15
CA PRO A 7 2.46 -21.91 20.25
C PRO A 7 2.73 -21.22 18.90
N LEU A 8 2.32 -21.87 17.81
CA LEU A 8 2.48 -21.38 16.42
C LEU A 8 1.86 -19.98 16.20
N SER A 9 1.02 -19.52 17.12
CA SER A 9 0.44 -18.18 17.19
C SER A 9 1.43 -17.08 17.59
N VAL A 10 2.56 -17.39 18.24
CA VAL A 10 3.62 -16.40 18.55
C VAL A 10 4.49 -16.12 17.32
N LEU A 11 4.53 -17.05 16.35
CA LEU A 11 4.94 -16.79 14.97
C LEU A 11 3.79 -16.15 14.17
N ALA A 12 2.93 -15.35 14.84
CA ALA A 12 1.85 -14.60 14.22
C ALA A 12 2.40 -13.98 12.94
N LYS A 13 1.91 -14.49 11.81
CA LYS A 13 2.27 -14.06 10.49
C LYS A 13 2.30 -12.54 10.52
N LYS A 14 3.46 -11.95 10.22
CA LYS A 14 3.53 -10.57 9.72
C LYS A 14 2.91 -10.59 8.34
N GLN A 15 1.62 -10.85 8.30
CA GLN A 15 0.80 -10.80 7.12
C GLN A 15 0.85 -9.32 6.78
N THR A 16 1.63 -8.96 5.76
CA THR A 16 1.52 -7.64 5.16
C THR A 16 0.03 -7.46 4.91
N ALA A 17 -0.65 -6.67 5.74
CA ALA A 17 -2.08 -6.48 5.60
C ALA A 17 -2.28 -6.07 4.14
N GLY A 18 -2.89 -6.99 3.38
CA GLY A 18 -3.10 -6.82 1.96
C GLY A 18 -3.89 -5.55 1.74
N VAL A 19 -3.87 -5.02 0.52
CA VAL A 19 -4.77 -3.90 0.22
C VAL A 19 -6.19 -4.45 0.28
N PRO A 20 -7.08 -3.91 1.13
CA PRO A 20 -8.48 -4.34 1.16
C PRO A 20 -9.14 -4.09 -0.19
N LYS A 21 -10.20 -4.85 -0.52
CA LYS A 21 -10.98 -4.59 -1.74
C LYS A 21 -11.49 -3.15 -1.76
N GLY A 22 -11.50 -2.53 -2.95
CA GLY A 22 -11.90 -1.14 -3.11
C GLY A 22 -10.90 -0.12 -2.56
N HIS A 23 -9.66 -0.53 -2.31
CA HIS A 23 -8.56 0.36 -1.94
C HIS A 23 -7.35 0.14 -2.87
N PHE A 24 -6.43 1.08 -2.86
CA PHE A 24 -5.14 0.98 -3.53
C PHE A 24 -4.03 1.45 -2.58
N ALA A 25 -2.79 1.00 -2.81
CA ALA A 25 -1.64 1.42 -2.03
C ALA A 25 -0.85 2.49 -2.78
N VAL A 26 -0.45 3.55 -2.09
CA VAL A 26 0.49 4.56 -2.57
C VAL A 26 1.70 4.63 -1.64
N TYR A 27 2.86 4.96 -2.20
CA TYR A 27 4.10 5.13 -1.46
C TYR A 27 4.56 6.57 -1.59
N VAL A 28 4.84 7.23 -0.46
CA VAL A 28 5.15 8.66 -0.42
C VAL A 28 6.50 8.91 0.25
N GLY A 29 7.27 9.83 -0.32
CA GLY A 29 8.58 10.28 0.17
C GLY A 29 9.69 9.25 -0.03
N ASP A 30 10.91 9.64 0.33
CA ASP A 30 12.12 8.82 0.14
C ASP A 30 12.07 7.52 0.95
N SER A 31 11.48 7.56 2.14
CA SER A 31 11.27 6.37 2.97
C SER A 31 10.18 5.43 2.45
N ARG A 32 9.56 5.72 1.29
CA ARG A 32 8.48 4.94 0.67
C ARG A 32 7.42 4.55 1.69
N LYS A 33 6.89 5.54 2.42
CA LYS A 33 5.85 5.28 3.41
C LYS A 33 4.56 4.85 2.70
N ARG A 34 4.04 3.68 3.07
CA ARG A 34 2.83 3.10 2.47
C ARG A 34 1.57 3.71 3.07
N PHE A 35 0.65 4.13 2.20
CA PHE A 35 -0.71 4.54 2.53
C PHE A 35 -1.69 3.68 1.76
N VAL A 36 -2.82 3.34 2.38
CA VAL A 36 -3.92 2.59 1.75
C VAL A 36 -5.11 3.54 1.62
N ILE A 37 -5.50 3.84 0.38
CA ILE A 37 -6.48 4.88 0.07
C ILE A 37 -7.70 4.22 -0.60
N PRO A 38 -8.94 4.62 -0.25
CA PRO A 38 -10.13 4.15 -0.94
C PRO A 38 -10.15 4.53 -2.43
N THR A 39 -10.67 3.68 -3.29
CA THR A 39 -10.79 3.96 -4.74
C THR A 39 -11.75 5.10 -5.05
N SER A 40 -12.59 5.53 -4.10
CA SER A 40 -13.42 6.73 -4.24
C SER A 40 -12.61 8.00 -4.49
N TYR A 41 -11.34 8.05 -4.05
CA TYR A 41 -10.43 9.17 -4.32
C TYR A 41 -10.10 9.33 -5.80
N LEU A 42 -10.21 8.26 -6.61
CA LEU A 42 -10.01 8.34 -8.07
C LEU A 42 -11.05 9.24 -8.77
N LYS A 43 -12.18 9.51 -8.11
CA LYS A 43 -13.21 10.44 -8.58
C LYS A 43 -13.04 11.86 -8.07
N ASN A 44 -12.08 12.13 -7.18
CA ASN A 44 -11.83 13.47 -6.67
C ASN A 44 -11.06 14.29 -7.73
N PRO A 45 -11.57 15.46 -8.16
CA PRO A 45 -10.91 16.28 -9.19
C PRO A 45 -9.47 16.67 -8.84
N THR A 46 -9.18 16.90 -7.56
CA THR A 46 -7.83 17.24 -7.07
C THR A 46 -6.89 16.06 -7.24
N PHE A 47 -7.36 14.85 -6.94
CA PHE A 47 -6.57 13.64 -7.10
C PHE A 47 -6.33 13.32 -8.58
N GLN A 48 -7.32 13.55 -9.44
CA GLN A 48 -7.16 13.41 -10.89
C GLN A 48 -6.14 14.40 -11.45
N ALA A 49 -6.17 15.66 -11.01
CA ALA A 49 -5.17 16.65 -11.40
C ALA A 49 -3.75 16.24 -10.98
N LEU A 50 -3.61 15.64 -9.78
CA LEU A 50 -2.33 15.09 -9.32
C LEU A 50 -1.87 13.91 -10.19
N LEU A 51 -2.76 12.96 -10.50
CA LEU A 51 -2.43 11.82 -11.36
C LEU A 51 -2.03 12.26 -12.77
N ARG A 52 -2.71 13.26 -13.34
CA ARG A 52 -2.36 13.81 -14.65
C ARG A 52 -0.97 14.45 -14.65
N ARG A 53 -0.62 15.21 -13.60
CA ARG A 53 0.74 15.77 -13.47
C ARG A 53 1.79 14.67 -13.36
N ALA A 54 1.48 13.60 -12.62
CA ALA A 54 2.38 12.46 -12.50
C ALA A 54 2.57 11.73 -13.84
N GLU A 55 1.51 11.58 -14.63
CA GLU A 55 1.58 11.09 -16.01
C GLU A 55 2.47 12.00 -16.89
N GLU A 56 2.28 13.32 -16.83
CA GLU A 56 3.07 14.27 -17.61
C GLU A 56 4.57 14.22 -17.26
N GLU A 57 4.92 13.94 -15.99
CA GLU A 57 6.32 13.88 -15.50
C GLU A 57 6.98 12.50 -15.68
N PHE A 58 6.23 11.42 -15.45
CA PHE A 58 6.79 10.05 -15.38
C PHE A 58 6.24 9.10 -16.46
N GLY A 59 5.20 9.49 -17.20
CA GLY A 59 4.51 8.63 -18.16
C GLY A 59 3.81 7.43 -17.51
N PHE A 60 3.53 6.40 -18.31
CA PHE A 60 2.92 5.14 -17.87
C PHE A 60 3.83 3.92 -18.05
N GLU A 61 5.09 4.13 -18.41
CA GLU A 61 6.03 3.03 -18.66
C GLU A 61 6.32 2.30 -17.34
N HIS A 62 5.86 1.05 -17.23
CA HIS A 62 6.29 0.12 -16.20
C HIS A 62 7.08 -0.99 -16.91
N HIS A 63 8.41 -0.92 -16.81
CA HIS A 63 9.31 -1.99 -17.27
C HIS A 63 9.18 -3.26 -16.41
#